data_AF-A0A4X2LEP8-F1
#
_entry.id   AF-A0A4X2LEP8-F1
#
_cell.length_a   1.000
_cell.length_b   1.000
_cell.length_c   1.000
_cell.angle_alpha   90.00
_cell.angle_beta   90.00
_cell.angle_gamma   90.00
#
_symmetry.space_group_name_H-M   'P 1'
#
loop_
_entity.id
_entity.type
_entity.pdbx_description
1 polymer ?
#
loop_
_entity_poly.entity_id
_entity_poly.type
_entity_poly.pdbx_seq_one_letter_code
_entity_poly.pdbx_strand_id
1 'polypeptide(L)'
;MGSKGSTRLHGLFAVYKPPGLNWKHLRNTVELQLLKGLNSQMQYTPQEHIRFLLGPMEGSEGKELTLTATSVPVLSEHPLVRGPNYRSVKVGVGHRLDVKSSGVQVLGVGRGNKLLTDIYNAHLTKDYTVRGLLGKATDDFSDEGRLIEKTTYDHVTPEKLSRILAVIQGSHQKALVMYSNLDLKTQEAYEMAVKGLIRPMDKSPMLITGIRCLQFAPPEFLLEIRCMHETQQLLRRVVHEIGLELKSAAVCTQVRRIRDGVFTLEDALLRTQWDMHSIEKSIQKVAPRIEAELKKCQTVALCHRDPVGQPSS
;
A
#
# COMPACT_ATOMS: atom_id res chain seq x y z
N MET A 1 -28.43 15.47 -7.28
CA MET A 1 -28.43 14.22 -6.47
C MET A 1 -27.18 13.43 -6.79
N GLY A 2 -26.24 13.31 -5.85
CA GLY A 2 -24.97 12.60 -6.07
C GLY A 2 -25.21 11.11 -6.33
N SER A 3 -24.63 10.56 -7.40
CA SER A 3 -24.78 9.15 -7.74
C SER A 3 -24.32 8.28 -6.57
N LYS A 4 -25.22 7.44 -6.04
CA LYS A 4 -24.98 6.52 -4.92
C LYS A 4 -23.77 5.57 -5.13
N GLY A 5 -23.25 5.44 -6.36
CA GLY A 5 -22.03 4.67 -6.66
C GLY A 5 -20.71 5.36 -6.28
N SER A 6 -20.66 6.70 -6.22
CA SER A 6 -19.39 7.41 -5.98
C SER A 6 -18.96 7.42 -4.50
N THR A 7 -19.88 7.20 -3.56
CA THR A 7 -19.58 7.26 -2.13
C THR A 7 -18.83 6.04 -1.60
N ARG A 8 -18.82 4.93 -2.36
CA ARG A 8 -18.28 3.65 -1.90
C ARG A 8 -16.81 3.40 -2.30
N LEU A 9 -16.24 4.21 -3.20
CA LEU A 9 -14.84 4.12 -3.63
C LEU A 9 -13.93 5.07 -2.83
N HIS A 10 -14.08 5.07 -1.52
CA HIS A 10 -13.27 5.88 -0.62
C HIS A 10 -12.63 4.99 0.44
N GLY A 11 -11.33 4.79 0.33
CA GLY A 11 -10.59 3.96 1.29
C GLY A 11 -9.28 3.45 0.73
N LEU A 12 -8.73 2.46 1.42
CA LEU A 12 -7.49 1.81 1.08
C LEU A 12 -7.73 0.39 0.62
N PHE A 13 -6.91 -0.06 -0.32
CA PHE A 13 -6.91 -1.42 -0.82
C PHE A 13 -5.48 -1.80 -1.23
N ALA A 14 -5.24 -3.09 -1.38
CA ALA A 14 -3.96 -3.60 -1.84
C ALA A 14 -4.10 -4.22 -3.21
N VAL A 15 -3.05 -4.07 -4.03
CA VAL A 15 -2.90 -4.80 -5.29
C VAL A 15 -1.57 -5.54 -5.28
N TYR A 16 -1.49 -6.64 -6.03
CA TYR A 16 -0.22 -7.32 -6.24
C TYR A 16 0.53 -6.66 -7.39
N LYS A 17 1.73 -6.12 -7.09
CA LYS A 17 2.65 -5.59 -8.09
C LYS A 17 3.61 -6.71 -8.54
N PRO A 18 3.62 -7.11 -9.83
CA PRO A 18 4.63 -8.02 -10.35
C PRO A 18 6.01 -7.36 -10.46
N PRO A 19 7.10 -8.15 -10.50
CA PRO A 19 8.43 -7.63 -10.82
C PRO A 19 8.45 -7.09 -12.26
N GLY A 20 9.31 -6.11 -12.54
CA GLY A 20 9.42 -5.44 -13.85
C GLY A 20 8.39 -4.34 -14.10
N LEU A 21 7.29 -4.27 -13.33
CA LEU A 21 6.28 -3.22 -13.49
C LEU A 21 6.64 -1.97 -12.68
N ASN A 22 6.58 -0.77 -13.28
CA ASN A 22 6.74 0.47 -12.51
C ASN A 22 5.45 0.79 -11.72
N TRP A 23 5.59 1.18 -10.44
CA TRP A 23 4.45 1.55 -9.59
C TRP A 23 3.59 2.68 -10.18
N LYS A 24 4.19 3.61 -10.95
CA LYS A 24 3.45 4.69 -11.65
C LYS A 24 2.49 4.12 -12.69
N HIS A 25 2.97 3.17 -13.49
CA HIS A 25 2.15 2.52 -14.52
C HIS A 25 1.03 1.69 -13.88
N LEU A 26 1.35 0.95 -12.81
CA LEU A 26 0.35 0.22 -12.03
C LEU A 26 -0.76 1.16 -11.51
N ARG A 27 -0.40 2.26 -10.85
CA ARG A 27 -1.35 3.27 -10.35
C ARG A 27 -2.22 3.81 -11.48
N ASN A 28 -1.62 4.25 -12.58
CA ASN A 28 -2.34 4.80 -13.72
C ASN A 28 -3.30 3.79 -14.35
N THR A 29 -2.92 2.51 -14.39
CA THR A 29 -3.78 1.44 -14.90
C THR A 29 -4.99 1.26 -14.00
N VAL A 30 -4.80 1.20 -12.69
CA VAL A 30 -5.89 1.08 -11.71
C VAL A 30 -6.81 2.30 -11.78
N GLU A 31 -6.27 3.50 -11.81
CA GLU A 31 -7.01 4.75 -11.97
C GLU A 31 -7.87 4.75 -13.24
N LEU A 32 -7.31 4.32 -14.37
CA LEU A 32 -8.03 4.20 -15.64
C LEU A 32 -9.15 3.16 -15.59
N GLN A 33 -8.94 2.01 -14.93
CA GLN A 33 -9.99 0.99 -14.78
C GLN A 33 -11.13 1.47 -13.87
N LEU A 34 -10.81 2.18 -12.79
CA LEU A 34 -11.81 2.81 -11.92
C LEU A 34 -12.65 3.83 -12.70
N LEU A 35 -12.01 4.68 -13.51
CA LEU A 35 -12.71 5.65 -14.37
C LEU A 35 -13.62 4.95 -15.39
N LYS A 36 -13.15 3.87 -16.02
CA LYS A 36 -13.98 3.06 -16.93
C LYS A 36 -15.21 2.49 -16.24
N GLY A 37 -15.05 1.89 -15.06
CA GLY A 37 -16.15 1.32 -14.28
C GLY A 37 -17.16 2.38 -13.81
N LEU A 38 -16.67 3.55 -13.40
CA LEU A 38 -17.53 4.66 -13.01
C LEU A 38 -18.32 5.23 -14.19
N ASN A 39 -17.73 5.26 -15.38
CA ASN A 39 -18.39 5.77 -16.57
C ASN A 39 -19.43 4.78 -17.12
N SER A 40 -19.19 3.46 -17.02
CA SER A 40 -20.14 2.45 -17.48
C SER A 40 -21.40 2.33 -16.62
N GLN A 41 -21.35 2.72 -15.34
CA GLN A 41 -22.51 2.76 -14.46
C GLN A 41 -23.48 3.93 -14.72
N MET A 42 -23.11 4.86 -15.60
CA MET A 42 -23.99 5.98 -15.93
C MET A 42 -25.06 5.53 -16.94
N GLN A 43 -26.26 5.26 -16.44
CA GLN A 43 -27.47 5.35 -17.25
C GLN A 43 -28.05 6.76 -17.08
N TYR A 44 -28.04 7.55 -18.15
CA TYR A 44 -28.74 8.83 -18.16
C TYR A 44 -30.23 8.57 -18.32
N THR A 45 -31.02 8.96 -17.33
CA THR A 45 -32.49 9.02 -17.44
C THR A 45 -32.89 10.49 -17.53
N PRO A 46 -33.46 10.96 -18.66
CA PRO A 46 -33.90 12.35 -18.78
C PRO A 46 -34.94 12.66 -17.72
N GLN A 47 -34.82 13.83 -17.08
CA GLN A 47 -35.87 14.33 -16.20
C GLN A 47 -37.04 14.80 -17.05
N GLU A 48 -38.25 14.42 -16.69
CA GLU A 48 -39.46 14.86 -17.36
C GLU A 48 -39.97 16.17 -16.75
N HIS A 49 -40.32 17.13 -17.59
CA HIS A 49 -40.95 18.37 -17.18
C HIS A 49 -42.27 18.54 -17.92
N ILE A 50 -43.30 18.95 -17.20
CA ILE A 50 -44.60 19.25 -17.77
C ILE A 50 -44.49 20.59 -18.52
N ARG A 51 -44.80 20.56 -19.82
CA ARG A 51 -44.99 21.76 -20.63
C ARG A 51 -46.44 21.82 -21.09
N PHE A 52 -47.02 23.00 -21.01
CA PHE A 52 -48.33 23.25 -21.59
C PHE A 52 -48.13 23.63 -23.06
N LEU A 53 -48.62 22.78 -23.96
CA LEU A 53 -48.53 22.97 -25.40
C LEU A 53 -49.91 23.33 -25.94
N LEU A 54 -49.95 24.30 -26.85
CA LEU A 54 -51.16 24.69 -27.56
C LEU A 54 -51.35 23.72 -28.73
N GLY A 55 -52.48 23.00 -28.72
CA GLY A 55 -52.87 22.08 -29.79
C GLY A 55 -54.25 22.43 -30.35
N PRO A 56 -54.54 22.09 -31.62
CA PRO A 56 -55.87 22.27 -32.19
C PRO A 56 -56.88 21.36 -31.48
N MET A 57 -58.07 21.90 -31.18
CA MET A 57 -59.19 21.13 -30.64
C MET A 57 -59.66 20.06 -31.63
N GLU A 58 -59.82 18.82 -31.17
CA GLU A 58 -60.44 17.76 -31.97
C GLU A 58 -61.86 18.19 -32.37
N GLY A 59 -62.07 18.43 -33.67
CA GLY A 59 -63.38 18.79 -34.24
C GLY A 59 -63.62 20.28 -34.54
N SER A 60 -62.62 21.15 -34.38
CA SER A 60 -62.73 22.59 -34.69
C SER A 60 -61.88 22.95 -35.92
N GLU A 61 -62.43 23.72 -36.87
CA GLU A 61 -61.76 24.19 -38.11
C GLU A 61 -60.67 25.26 -37.83
N GLY A 62 -59.71 24.93 -36.97
CA GLY A 62 -58.40 25.59 -36.90
C GLY A 62 -58.34 26.95 -36.19
N LYS A 63 -59.39 27.38 -35.48
CA LYS A 63 -59.39 28.70 -34.79
C LYS A 63 -59.36 28.68 -33.26
N GLU A 64 -59.64 27.55 -32.62
CA GLU A 64 -59.57 27.42 -31.15
C GLU A 64 -58.42 26.50 -30.72
N LEU A 65 -57.50 27.05 -29.93
CA LEU A 65 -56.35 26.34 -29.38
C LEU A 65 -56.64 25.92 -27.94
N THR A 66 -56.47 24.64 -27.64
CA THR A 66 -56.51 24.11 -26.27
C THR A 66 -55.12 23.89 -25.70
N LEU A 67 -55.00 24.18 -24.41
CA LEU A 67 -53.75 24.10 -23.65
C LEU A 67 -53.64 22.71 -23.02
N THR A 68 -52.83 21.83 -23.62
CA THR A 68 -52.63 20.45 -23.15
C THR A 68 -51.33 20.32 -22.36
N ALA A 69 -51.42 19.81 -21.12
CA ALA A 69 -50.25 19.47 -20.33
C ALA A 69 -49.58 18.22 -20.90
N THR A 70 -48.36 18.37 -21.45
CA THR A 70 -47.57 17.29 -22.05
C THR A 70 -46.28 17.10 -21.27
N SER A 71 -45.92 15.86 -20.98
CA SER A 71 -44.61 15.55 -20.40
C SER A 71 -43.53 15.59 -21.48
N VAL A 72 -42.50 16.41 -21.30
CA VAL A 72 -41.40 16.55 -22.26
C VAL A 72 -40.07 16.31 -21.56
N PRO A 73 -39.16 15.48 -22.12
CA PRO A 73 -37.85 15.23 -21.53
C PRO A 73 -36.96 16.48 -21.59
N VAL A 74 -36.31 16.80 -20.48
CA VAL A 74 -35.30 17.85 -20.40
C VAL A 74 -33.96 17.29 -20.87
N LEU A 75 -33.57 17.66 -22.10
CA LEU A 75 -32.35 17.18 -22.74
C LEU A 75 -31.11 18.06 -22.47
N SER A 76 -31.22 19.13 -21.67
CA SER A 76 -30.09 20.05 -21.41
C SER A 76 -28.88 19.37 -20.76
N GLU A 77 -29.12 18.29 -20.02
CA GLU A 77 -28.08 17.46 -19.38
C GLU A 77 -27.77 16.18 -20.17
N HIS A 78 -28.37 16.00 -21.34
CA HIS A 78 -28.19 14.79 -22.15
C HIS A 78 -26.73 14.72 -22.65
N PRO A 79 -26.06 13.54 -22.61
CA PRO A 79 -24.67 13.41 -23.04
C PRO A 79 -24.39 13.85 -24.49
N LEU A 80 -25.37 13.72 -25.39
CA LEU A 80 -25.24 14.23 -26.78
C LEU A 80 -25.27 15.75 -26.88
N VAL A 81 -25.82 16.45 -25.88
CA VAL A 81 -25.92 17.92 -25.85
C VAL A 81 -24.73 18.52 -25.09
N ARG A 82 -24.41 17.98 -23.91
CA ARG A 82 -23.32 18.50 -23.06
C ARG A 82 -21.96 17.82 -23.25
N GLY A 83 -21.91 16.71 -23.98
CA GLY A 83 -20.73 15.84 -24.03
C GLY A 83 -20.60 14.96 -22.79
N PRO A 84 -19.56 14.12 -22.74
CA PRO A 84 -19.32 13.21 -21.61
C PRO A 84 -18.95 13.97 -20.33
N ASN A 85 -19.54 13.56 -19.21
CA ASN A 85 -19.18 14.09 -17.90
C ASN A 85 -17.73 13.69 -17.52
N TYR A 86 -16.85 14.66 -17.36
CA TYR A 86 -15.49 14.42 -16.88
C TYR A 86 -15.49 14.12 -15.39
N ARG A 87 -15.20 12.86 -15.04
CA ARG A 87 -14.94 12.44 -13.67
C ARG A 87 -13.44 12.39 -13.42
N SER A 88 -13.02 12.83 -12.24
CA SER A 88 -11.67 12.64 -11.75
C SER A 88 -11.70 11.71 -10.54
N VAL A 89 -10.78 10.75 -10.51
CA VAL A 89 -10.57 9.86 -9.39
C VAL A 89 -9.11 9.97 -9.00
N LYS A 90 -8.84 10.39 -7.76
CA LYS A 90 -7.47 10.51 -7.28
C LYS A 90 -7.03 9.21 -6.63
N VAL A 91 -6.07 8.53 -7.24
CA VAL A 91 -5.43 7.33 -6.67
C VAL A 91 -4.06 7.69 -6.11
N GLY A 92 -3.89 7.52 -4.80
CA GLY A 92 -2.61 7.64 -4.10
C GLY A 92 -1.90 6.30 -3.97
N VAL A 93 -0.59 6.37 -3.73
CA VAL A 93 0.28 5.20 -3.60
C VAL A 93 0.99 5.28 -2.26
N GLY A 94 0.97 4.17 -1.51
CA GLY A 94 1.69 4.02 -0.25
C GLY A 94 3.19 3.87 -0.45
N HIS A 95 3.83 3.11 0.44
CA HIS A 95 5.24 2.77 0.31
C HIS A 95 5.50 2.12 -1.05
N ARG A 96 6.35 2.77 -1.85
CA ARG A 96 6.60 2.42 -3.24
C ARG A 96 7.52 1.21 -3.31
N LEU A 97 7.14 0.23 -4.12
CA LEU A 97 8.06 -0.83 -4.56
C LEU A 97 8.80 -0.34 -5.81
N ASP A 98 10.11 -0.60 -5.87
CA ASP A 98 10.89 -0.37 -7.09
C ASP A 98 10.48 -1.32 -8.22
N VAL A 99 11.06 -1.13 -9.40
CA VAL A 99 10.69 -1.89 -10.60
C VAL A 99 10.95 -3.38 -10.41
N LYS A 100 12.14 -3.75 -9.89
CA LYS A 100 12.58 -5.15 -9.73
C LYS A 100 11.80 -5.89 -8.63
N SER A 101 11.32 -5.19 -7.61
CA SER A 101 10.60 -5.81 -6.48
C SER A 101 9.16 -6.12 -6.81
N SER A 102 8.60 -7.10 -6.11
CA SER A 102 7.20 -7.52 -6.27
C SER A 102 6.45 -7.53 -4.95
N GLY A 103 5.14 -7.77 -4.99
CA GLY A 103 4.35 -8.01 -3.79
C GLY A 103 3.23 -7.00 -3.54
N VAL A 104 2.81 -6.92 -2.29
CA VAL A 104 1.70 -6.07 -1.84
C VAL A 104 2.01 -4.60 -2.11
N GLN A 105 1.16 -3.89 -2.84
CA GLN A 105 1.24 -2.44 -3.04
C GLN A 105 -0.07 -1.81 -2.57
N VAL A 106 0.01 -1.01 -1.50
CA VAL A 106 -1.14 -0.30 -0.95
C VAL A 106 -1.43 0.95 -1.78
N LEU A 107 -2.71 1.13 -2.11
CA LEU A 107 -3.26 2.25 -2.86
C LEU A 107 -4.42 2.87 -2.08
N GLY A 108 -4.64 4.17 -2.28
CA GLY A 108 -5.77 4.90 -1.71
C GLY A 108 -6.62 5.52 -2.80
N VAL A 109 -7.95 5.49 -2.67
CA VAL A 109 -8.88 6.16 -3.59
C VAL A 109 -9.61 7.28 -2.88
N GLY A 110 -9.65 8.47 -3.49
CA GLY A 110 -10.42 9.61 -3.00
C GLY A 110 -9.99 10.03 -1.58
N ARG A 111 -10.91 9.93 -0.60
CA ARG A 111 -10.63 10.25 0.81
C ARG A 111 -9.64 9.28 1.46
N GLY A 112 -9.47 8.07 0.91
CA GLY A 112 -8.48 7.10 1.35
C GLY A 112 -7.05 7.60 1.26
N ASN A 113 -6.77 8.61 0.43
CA ASN A 113 -5.44 9.22 0.35
C ASN A 113 -4.99 9.87 1.66
N LYS A 114 -5.93 10.34 2.50
CA LYS A 114 -5.60 10.86 3.84
C LYS A 114 -5.24 9.70 4.78
N LEU A 115 -6.06 8.64 4.78
CA LEU A 115 -5.79 7.42 5.54
C LEU A 115 -4.45 6.77 5.18
N LEU A 116 -4.05 6.89 3.92
CA LEU A 116 -2.76 6.39 3.44
C LEU A 116 -1.59 7.11 4.13
N THR A 117 -1.70 8.43 4.31
CA THR A 117 -0.73 9.22 5.08
C THR A 117 -0.76 8.84 6.56
N ASP A 118 -1.94 8.62 7.14
CA ASP A 118 -2.07 8.23 8.55
C ASP A 118 -1.40 6.87 8.82
N ILE A 119 -1.61 5.89 7.93
CA ILE A 119 -0.93 4.58 8.01
C ILE A 119 0.58 4.72 7.80
N TYR A 120 1.01 5.60 6.90
CA TYR A 120 2.44 5.86 6.69
C TYR A 120 3.10 6.38 7.97
N ASN A 121 2.45 7.35 8.63
CA ASN A 121 2.92 7.96 9.88
C ASN A 121 2.77 7.01 11.10
N ALA A 122 2.01 5.92 10.97
CA ALA A 122 1.89 4.90 12.01
C ALA A 122 3.13 3.97 12.10
N HIS A 123 4.09 4.11 11.19
CA HIS A 123 5.34 3.34 11.12
C HIS A 123 5.14 1.83 11.28
N LEU A 124 4.14 1.29 10.58
CA LEU A 124 3.86 -0.14 10.63
C LEU A 124 5.00 -0.97 10.03
N THR A 125 5.21 -2.15 10.63
CA THR A 125 6.13 -3.16 10.13
C THR A 125 5.70 -3.67 8.77
N LYS A 126 6.68 -4.07 7.98
CA LYS A 126 6.51 -4.69 6.67
C LYS A 126 7.32 -5.97 6.61
N ASP A 127 6.76 -6.95 5.94
CA ASP A 127 7.36 -8.28 5.88
C ASP A 127 7.73 -8.56 4.42
N TYR A 128 8.96 -9.00 4.22
CA TYR A 128 9.56 -9.27 2.93
C TYR A 128 10.07 -10.69 2.88
N THR A 129 9.92 -11.31 1.73
CA THR A 129 10.70 -12.48 1.33
C THR A 129 11.81 -12.01 0.41
N VAL A 130 13.05 -12.32 0.77
CA VAL A 130 14.26 -11.85 0.07
C VAL A 130 15.09 -13.05 -0.31
N ARG A 131 15.34 -13.21 -1.61
CA ARG A 131 16.19 -14.28 -2.14
C ARG A 131 17.60 -13.75 -2.35
N GLY A 132 18.56 -14.48 -1.82
CA GLY A 132 19.99 -14.23 -1.99
C GLY A 132 20.66 -15.35 -2.79
N LEU A 133 21.74 -15.00 -3.47
CA LEU A 133 22.62 -15.90 -4.21
C LEU A 133 24.04 -15.71 -3.70
N LEU A 134 24.65 -16.78 -3.20
CA LEU A 134 26.03 -16.82 -2.70
C LEU A 134 27.05 -16.91 -3.85
N GLY A 135 28.27 -16.49 -3.57
CA GLY A 135 29.42 -16.59 -4.47
C GLY A 135 29.51 -15.50 -5.54
N LYS A 136 28.67 -14.45 -5.46
CA LYS A 136 28.63 -13.33 -6.41
C LYS A 136 28.47 -12.01 -5.66
N ALA A 137 29.22 -10.98 -6.06
CA ALA A 137 29.03 -9.59 -5.64
C ALA A 137 28.88 -8.67 -6.87
N THR A 138 28.01 -7.68 -6.75
CA THR A 138 27.74 -6.65 -7.77
C THR A 138 27.74 -5.26 -7.15
N ASP A 139 27.88 -4.24 -7.99
CA ASP A 139 27.93 -2.82 -7.60
C ASP A 139 26.64 -2.28 -6.97
N ASP A 140 25.48 -2.77 -7.41
CA ASP A 140 24.16 -2.35 -6.92
C ASP A 140 23.51 -3.37 -5.96
N PHE A 141 24.26 -4.40 -5.56
CA PHE A 141 23.83 -5.53 -4.72
C PHE A 141 22.68 -6.35 -5.32
N SER A 142 22.34 -6.13 -6.59
CA SER A 142 21.34 -6.90 -7.33
C SER A 142 22.02 -7.86 -8.31
N ASP A 143 21.33 -8.95 -8.65
CA ASP A 143 21.88 -9.96 -9.56
C ASP A 143 22.19 -9.45 -10.98
N GLU A 144 21.48 -8.40 -11.42
CA GLU A 144 21.64 -7.76 -12.73
C GLU A 144 22.74 -6.67 -12.74
N GLY A 145 23.30 -6.33 -11.58
CA GLY A 145 24.36 -5.32 -11.47
C GLY A 145 25.65 -5.76 -12.14
N ARG A 146 26.60 -4.82 -12.26
CA ARG A 146 27.93 -5.12 -12.78
C ARG A 146 28.66 -6.03 -11.80
N LEU A 147 29.14 -7.17 -12.29
CA LEU A 147 29.92 -8.10 -11.49
C LEU A 147 31.20 -7.42 -10.97
N ILE A 148 31.38 -7.45 -9.65
CA ILE A 148 32.59 -6.97 -8.96
C ILE A 148 33.49 -8.16 -8.62
N GLU A 149 32.92 -9.20 -8.02
CA GLU A 149 33.69 -10.32 -7.48
C GLU A 149 32.90 -11.63 -7.56
N LYS A 150 33.63 -12.75 -7.70
CA LYS A 150 33.12 -14.10 -7.50
C LYS A 150 33.94 -14.79 -6.42
N THR A 151 33.25 -15.47 -5.52
CA THR A 151 33.86 -16.15 -4.37
C THR A 151 33.31 -17.56 -4.23
N THR A 152 34.03 -18.42 -3.53
CA THR A 152 33.54 -19.76 -3.16
C THR A 152 32.53 -19.65 -2.02
N TYR A 153 31.64 -20.64 -1.94
CA TYR A 153 30.59 -20.71 -0.91
C TYR A 153 30.43 -22.11 -0.29
N ASP A 154 31.30 -23.06 -0.64
CA ASP A 154 31.23 -24.46 -0.16
C ASP A 154 31.36 -24.55 1.38
N HIS A 155 32.02 -23.57 2.00
CA HIS A 155 32.17 -23.48 3.45
C HIS A 155 30.94 -22.91 4.16
N VAL A 156 29.92 -22.43 3.44
CA VAL A 156 28.72 -21.82 4.00
C VAL A 156 27.72 -22.92 4.37
N THR A 157 27.40 -23.01 5.67
CA THR A 157 26.45 -24.00 6.21
C THR A 157 25.21 -23.28 6.77
N PRO A 158 24.06 -23.96 6.87
CA PRO A 158 22.85 -23.33 7.41
C PRO A 158 23.03 -22.85 8.86
N GLU A 159 23.88 -23.51 9.65
CA GLU A 159 24.19 -23.10 11.02
C GLU A 159 24.97 -21.78 11.06
N LYS A 160 25.94 -21.60 10.15
CA LYS A 160 26.70 -20.34 10.04
C LYS A 160 25.77 -19.19 9.65
N LEU A 161 24.89 -19.42 8.66
CA LEU A 161 23.88 -18.44 8.28
C LEU A 161 22.99 -18.09 9.47
N SER A 162 22.43 -19.09 10.16
CA SER A 162 21.56 -18.86 11.31
C SER A 162 22.23 -18.05 12.43
N ARG A 163 23.53 -18.28 12.69
CA ARG A 163 24.31 -17.51 13.68
C ARG A 163 24.42 -16.03 13.28
N ILE A 164 24.73 -15.75 12.02
CA ILE A 164 24.83 -14.37 11.52
C ILE A 164 23.48 -13.66 11.56
N LEU A 165 22.40 -14.35 11.16
CA LEU A 165 21.04 -13.79 11.24
C LEU A 165 20.68 -13.42 12.68
N ALA A 166 21.06 -14.22 13.68
CA ALA A 166 20.85 -13.91 15.08
C ALA A 166 21.63 -12.68 15.55
N VAL A 167 22.89 -12.51 15.10
CA VAL A 167 23.72 -11.34 15.40
C VAL A 167 23.11 -10.06 14.80
N ILE A 168 22.70 -10.12 13.53
CA ILE A 168 22.02 -9.00 12.84
C ILE A 168 20.73 -8.65 13.58
N GLN A 169 19.91 -9.64 13.94
CA GLN A 169 18.68 -9.41 14.70
C GLN A 169 18.94 -8.73 16.05
N GLY A 170 19.93 -9.20 16.80
CA GLY A 170 20.30 -8.60 18.10
C GLY A 170 20.79 -7.16 17.96
N SER A 171 21.59 -6.86 16.93
CA SER A 171 22.06 -5.50 16.64
C SER A 171 20.90 -4.56 16.34
N HIS A 172 19.97 -4.97 15.47
CA HIS A 172 18.79 -4.15 15.14
C HIS A 172 17.79 -4.03 16.30
N GLN A 173 17.68 -5.03 17.17
CA GLN A 173 16.86 -4.94 18.38
C GLN A 173 17.42 -3.87 19.34
N LYS A 174 18.76 -3.82 19.51
CA LYS A 174 19.42 -2.76 20.28
C LYS A 174 19.19 -1.39 19.66
N ALA A 175 19.32 -1.29 18.33
CA ALA A 175 19.04 -0.06 17.60
C ALA A 175 17.58 0.39 17.76
N LEU A 176 16.62 -0.54 17.68
CA LEU A 176 15.19 -0.26 17.85
C LEU A 176 14.90 0.41 19.20
N VAL A 177 15.46 -0.13 20.28
CA VAL A 177 15.36 0.47 21.61
C VAL A 177 15.96 1.87 21.62
N MET A 178 17.19 2.01 21.11
CA MET A 178 17.91 3.28 21.10
C MET A 178 17.14 4.39 20.35
N TYR A 179 16.58 4.09 19.19
CA TYR A 179 15.83 5.05 18.37
C TYR A 179 14.40 5.29 18.86
N SER A 180 13.89 4.46 19.77
CA SER A 180 12.55 4.64 20.33
C SER A 180 12.50 5.64 21.49
N ASN A 181 13.64 6.19 21.93
CA ASN A 181 13.76 7.07 23.12
C ASN A 181 13.09 6.49 24.39
N LEU A 182 12.95 5.17 24.47
CA LEU A 182 12.34 4.49 25.61
C LEU A 182 13.39 4.26 26.68
N ASP A 183 13.09 4.68 27.91
CA ASP A 183 13.83 4.20 29.07
C ASP A 183 13.36 2.78 29.42
N LEU A 184 14.16 1.78 29.04
CA LEU A 184 13.90 0.37 29.32
C LEU A 184 13.74 0.05 30.82
N LYS A 185 14.15 0.95 31.72
CA LYS A 185 13.97 0.79 33.16
C LYS A 185 12.52 1.03 33.61
N THR A 186 11.68 1.57 32.74
CA THR A 186 10.27 1.84 33.04
C THR A 186 9.39 0.62 32.74
N GLN A 187 8.36 0.43 33.56
CA GLN A 187 7.36 -0.62 33.33
C GLN A 187 6.62 -0.41 32.01
N GLU A 188 6.38 0.84 31.61
CA GLU A 188 5.73 1.19 30.35
C GLU A 188 6.53 0.74 29.13
N ALA A 189 7.84 0.95 29.13
CA ALA A 189 8.71 0.47 28.05
C ALA A 189 8.70 -1.06 27.95
N TYR A 190 8.69 -1.76 29.10
CA TYR A 190 8.54 -3.22 29.12
C TYR A 190 7.20 -3.67 28.55
N GLU A 191 6.09 -3.05 28.96
CA GLU A 191 4.76 -3.37 28.44
C GLU A 191 4.67 -3.14 26.93
N MET A 192 5.23 -2.04 26.42
CA MET A 192 5.27 -1.76 24.99
C MET A 192 6.13 -2.77 24.22
N ALA A 193 7.26 -3.21 24.79
CA ALA A 193 8.10 -4.24 24.23
C ALA A 193 7.36 -5.57 24.10
N VAL A 194 6.67 -5.99 25.17
CA VAL A 194 5.88 -7.24 25.21
C VAL A 194 4.70 -7.16 24.24
N LYS A 195 4.04 -6.01 24.13
CA LYS A 195 2.94 -5.78 23.18
C LYS A 195 3.43 -5.62 21.72
N GLY A 196 4.74 -5.51 21.48
CA GLY A 196 5.31 -5.30 20.14
C GLY A 196 4.98 -3.91 19.55
N LEU A 197 4.75 -2.92 20.40
CA LEU A 197 4.30 -1.58 20.02
C LEU A 197 5.45 -0.55 19.90
N ILE A 198 6.71 -1.00 20.06
CA ILE A 198 7.87 -0.11 19.91
C ILE A 198 8.02 0.30 18.45
N ARG A 199 7.78 1.58 18.19
CA ARG A 199 7.86 2.18 16.85
C ARG A 199 8.58 3.52 16.94
N PRO A 200 9.84 3.60 16.49
CA PRO A 200 10.56 4.87 16.41
C PRO A 200 9.81 5.82 15.47
N MET A 201 9.46 6.99 16.00
CA MET A 201 8.70 8.03 15.29
C MET A 201 9.61 8.96 14.45
N ASP A 202 10.90 9.03 14.80
CA ASP A 202 11.87 9.93 14.18
C ASP A 202 12.66 9.28 13.03
N LYS A 203 13.63 10.02 12.46
CA LYS A 203 14.58 9.61 11.42
C LYS A 203 15.48 8.44 11.88
N SER A 204 14.90 7.26 12.04
CA SER A 204 15.65 6.05 12.33
C SER A 204 16.14 5.40 11.03
N PRO A 205 17.28 4.70 11.06
CA PRO A 205 17.70 3.88 9.93
C PRO A 205 16.71 2.73 9.72
N MET A 206 16.91 1.90 8.69
CA MET A 206 16.13 0.66 8.58
C MET A 206 16.32 -0.20 9.83
N LEU A 207 15.21 -0.64 10.43
CA LEU A 207 15.21 -1.47 11.63
C LEU A 207 14.61 -2.83 11.30
N ILE A 208 15.41 -3.88 11.46
CA ILE A 208 14.96 -5.26 11.32
C ILE A 208 14.47 -5.75 12.69
N THR A 209 13.17 -5.99 12.79
CA THR A 209 12.55 -6.52 14.01
C THR A 209 12.56 -8.05 14.08
N GLY A 210 12.71 -8.71 12.94
CA GLY A 210 12.82 -10.16 12.87
C GLY A 210 13.41 -10.59 11.54
N ILE A 211 14.27 -11.60 11.57
CA ILE A 211 14.88 -12.17 10.37
C ILE A 211 15.05 -13.68 10.55
N ARG A 212 14.64 -14.45 9.55
CA ARG A 212 14.82 -15.90 9.57
C ARG A 212 15.09 -16.46 8.19
N CYS A 213 15.79 -17.58 8.14
CA CYS A 213 15.97 -18.36 6.92
C CYS A 213 14.76 -19.28 6.72
N LEU A 214 14.11 -19.18 5.56
CA LEU A 214 13.01 -20.07 5.15
C LEU A 214 13.52 -21.30 4.40
N GLN A 215 14.52 -21.09 3.54
CA GLN A 215 15.07 -22.13 2.69
C GLN A 215 16.56 -21.86 2.50
N PHE A 216 17.36 -22.91 2.61
CA PHE A 216 18.79 -22.86 2.35
C PHE A 216 19.14 -23.99 1.40
N ALA A 217 19.42 -23.65 0.14
CA ALA A 217 19.77 -24.58 -0.93
C ALA A 217 20.89 -23.94 -1.77
N PRO A 218 22.14 -23.97 -1.29
CA PRO A 218 23.27 -23.27 -1.90
C PRO A 218 23.37 -23.54 -3.42
N PRO A 219 23.69 -22.51 -4.23
CA PRO A 219 24.08 -21.16 -3.81
C PRO A 219 22.93 -20.26 -3.36
N GLU A 220 21.67 -20.71 -3.43
CA GLU A 220 20.51 -19.89 -3.10
C GLU A 220 20.08 -20.01 -1.62
N PHE A 221 19.56 -18.91 -1.09
CA PHE A 221 18.85 -18.91 0.19
C PHE A 221 17.69 -17.93 0.16
N LEU A 222 16.67 -18.20 0.97
CA LEU A 222 15.47 -17.39 1.09
C LEU A 222 15.31 -16.93 2.54
N LEU A 223 15.22 -15.62 2.72
CA LEU A 223 15.00 -14.99 4.02
C LEU A 223 13.59 -14.43 4.11
N GLU A 224 13.01 -14.50 5.31
CA GLU A 224 11.90 -13.64 5.70
C GLU A 224 12.43 -12.54 6.61
N ILE A 225 12.20 -11.29 6.24
CA ILE A 225 12.67 -10.10 6.96
C ILE A 225 11.45 -9.25 7.32
N ARG A 226 11.27 -9.00 8.62
CA ARG A 226 10.30 -8.04 9.14
C ARG A 226 11.02 -6.77 9.56
N CYS A 227 10.71 -5.66 8.91
CA CYS A 227 11.41 -4.40 9.12
C CYS A 227 10.50 -3.18 9.12
N MET A 228 11.09 -2.05 9.52
CA MET A 228 10.53 -0.71 9.47
C MET A 228 11.52 0.24 8.80
N HIS A 229 11.00 1.35 8.25
CA HIS A 229 11.79 2.43 7.64
C HIS A 229 12.75 1.92 6.54
N GLU A 230 12.33 0.87 5.84
CA GLU A 230 13.16 0.18 4.87
C GLU A 230 13.04 0.78 3.47
N THR A 231 14.06 0.51 2.66
CA THR A 231 13.98 0.63 1.20
C THR A 231 14.40 -0.69 0.57
N GLN A 232 14.02 -0.92 -0.68
CA GLN A 232 14.40 -2.15 -1.38
C GLN A 232 15.91 -2.25 -1.56
N GLN A 233 16.61 -1.13 -1.74
CA GLN A 233 18.07 -1.11 -1.81
C GLN A 233 18.72 -1.50 -0.49
N LEU A 234 18.16 -1.07 0.65
CA LEU A 234 18.67 -1.48 1.97
C LEU A 234 18.47 -2.97 2.23
N LEU A 235 17.35 -3.55 1.78
CA LEU A 235 17.14 -5.00 1.86
C LEU A 235 18.18 -5.78 1.01
N ARG A 236 18.53 -5.27 -0.18
CA ARG A 236 19.60 -5.88 -1.01
C ARG A 236 20.96 -5.76 -0.34
N ARG A 237 21.24 -4.61 0.28
CA ARG A 237 22.48 -4.39 1.03
C ARG A 237 22.61 -5.36 2.22
N VAL A 238 21.52 -5.67 2.93
CA VAL A 238 21.55 -6.69 4.00
C VAL A 238 21.96 -8.05 3.48
N VAL A 239 21.49 -8.47 2.31
CA VAL A 239 21.93 -9.73 1.68
C VAL A 239 23.43 -9.70 1.41
N HIS A 240 23.94 -8.58 0.89
CA HIS A 240 25.37 -8.40 0.65
C HIS A 240 26.19 -8.47 1.96
N GLU A 241 25.76 -7.76 3.01
CA GLU A 241 26.41 -7.79 4.33
C GLU A 241 26.42 -9.20 4.93
N ILE A 242 25.33 -9.97 4.79
CA ILE A 242 25.29 -11.40 5.18
C ILE A 242 26.33 -12.21 4.43
N GLY A 243 26.52 -11.96 3.13
CA GLY A 243 27.56 -12.61 2.33
C GLY A 243 28.96 -12.36 2.89
N LEU A 244 29.26 -11.10 3.23
CA LEU A 244 30.55 -10.69 3.80
C LEU A 244 30.82 -11.35 5.16
N GLU A 245 29.81 -11.36 6.06
CA GLU A 245 29.91 -12.01 7.37
C GLU A 245 30.11 -13.54 7.25
N LEU A 246 29.59 -14.15 6.19
CA LEU A 246 29.84 -15.55 5.84
C LEU A 246 31.22 -15.82 5.23
N LYS A 247 32.07 -14.79 5.10
CA LYS A 247 33.35 -14.85 4.39
C LYS A 247 33.17 -15.32 2.95
N SER A 248 32.12 -14.84 2.29
CA SER A 248 31.80 -15.09 0.89
C SER A 248 31.28 -13.78 0.29
N ALA A 249 30.60 -13.87 -0.85
CA ALA A 249 29.86 -12.77 -1.45
C ALA A 249 28.41 -13.18 -1.62
N ALA A 250 27.48 -12.23 -1.57
CA ALA A 250 26.11 -12.48 -1.93
C ALA A 250 25.48 -11.29 -2.66
N VAL A 251 24.55 -11.60 -3.56
CA VAL A 251 23.67 -10.63 -4.23
C VAL A 251 22.22 -10.98 -3.98
N CYS A 252 21.36 -9.96 -4.00
CA CYS A 252 19.94 -10.16 -3.92
C CYS A 252 19.34 -10.37 -5.32
N THR A 253 18.72 -11.53 -5.53
CA THR A 253 18.05 -11.88 -6.79
C THR A 253 16.58 -11.44 -6.79
N GLN A 254 15.92 -11.47 -5.62
CA GLN A 254 14.49 -11.15 -5.53
C GLN A 254 14.14 -10.46 -4.20
N VAL A 255 13.33 -9.41 -4.28
CA VAL A 255 12.66 -8.79 -3.12
C VAL A 255 11.16 -8.84 -3.35
N ARG A 256 10.42 -9.49 -2.46
CA ARG A 256 8.95 -9.58 -2.51
C ARG A 256 8.33 -9.18 -1.19
N ARG A 257 7.56 -8.09 -1.19
CA ARG A 257 6.78 -7.65 -0.02
C ARG A 257 5.56 -8.54 0.16
N ILE A 258 5.51 -9.30 1.25
CA ILE A 258 4.39 -10.20 1.56
C ILE A 258 3.35 -9.53 2.47
N ARG A 259 3.76 -8.50 3.22
CA ARG A 259 2.87 -7.72 4.09
C ARG A 259 3.29 -6.25 4.13
N ASP A 260 2.31 -5.36 4.09
CA ASP A 260 2.49 -3.92 4.35
C ASP A 260 1.51 -3.49 5.45
N GLY A 261 1.98 -3.48 6.70
CA GLY A 261 1.14 -3.23 7.86
C GLY A 261 -0.04 -4.20 7.95
N VAL A 262 -1.25 -3.67 7.79
CA VAL A 262 -2.50 -4.46 7.84
C VAL A 262 -2.76 -5.26 6.55
N PHE A 263 -2.07 -4.98 5.45
CA PHE A 263 -2.34 -5.62 4.17
C PHE A 263 -1.41 -6.82 3.96
N THR A 264 -1.97 -8.00 3.66
CA THR A 264 -1.20 -9.21 3.32
C THR A 264 -1.35 -9.55 1.83
N LEU A 265 -0.63 -10.57 1.36
CA LEU A 265 -0.79 -11.10 0.00
C LEU A 265 -2.22 -11.54 -0.32
N GLU A 266 -2.98 -12.02 0.66
CA GLU A 266 -4.36 -12.47 0.47
C GLU A 266 -5.33 -11.31 0.23
N ASP A 267 -4.97 -10.11 0.67
CA ASP A 267 -5.73 -8.89 0.41
C ASP A 267 -5.33 -8.22 -0.91
N ALA A 268 -4.23 -8.66 -1.53
CA ALA A 268 -3.66 -8.03 -2.71
C ALA A 268 -4.37 -8.49 -3.99
N LEU A 269 -5.18 -7.62 -4.58
CA LEU A 269 -5.88 -7.89 -5.83
C LEU A 269 -4.91 -8.14 -6.99
N LEU A 270 -5.14 -9.24 -7.72
CA LEU A 270 -4.40 -9.55 -8.93
C LEU A 270 -4.81 -8.61 -10.07
N ARG A 271 -3.98 -8.53 -11.12
CA ARG A 271 -4.22 -7.63 -12.26
C ARG A 271 -5.59 -7.79 -12.92
N THR A 272 -6.11 -9.01 -12.95
CA THR A 272 -7.45 -9.33 -13.48
C THR A 272 -8.59 -8.76 -12.63
N GLN A 273 -8.32 -8.40 -11.38
CA GLN A 273 -9.28 -7.90 -10.39
C GLN A 273 -9.10 -6.40 -10.12
N TRP A 274 -8.42 -5.67 -11.00
CA TRP A 274 -8.28 -4.21 -10.90
C TRP A 274 -9.51 -3.46 -11.42
N ASP A 275 -10.68 -4.09 -11.34
CA ASP A 275 -11.97 -3.50 -11.68
C ASP A 275 -12.60 -2.80 -10.46
N MET A 276 -13.57 -1.94 -10.74
CA MET A 276 -14.21 -1.12 -9.72
C MET A 276 -14.93 -1.93 -8.63
N HIS A 277 -15.58 -3.04 -9.00
CA HIS A 277 -16.36 -3.83 -8.04
C HIS A 277 -15.45 -4.61 -7.09
N SER A 278 -14.40 -5.23 -7.62
CA SER A 278 -13.38 -5.91 -6.81
C SER A 278 -12.69 -4.97 -5.83
N ILE A 279 -12.35 -3.75 -6.28
CA ILE A 279 -11.73 -2.73 -5.44
C ILE A 279 -12.69 -2.26 -4.34
N GLU A 280 -13.96 -1.98 -4.66
CA GLU A 280 -14.97 -1.59 -3.67
C GLU A 280 -15.13 -2.67 -2.58
N LYS A 281 -15.22 -3.94 -2.97
CA LYS A 281 -15.29 -5.06 -2.02
C LYS A 281 -14.04 -5.18 -1.16
N SER A 282 -12.85 -4.99 -1.75
CA SER A 282 -11.58 -5.01 -1.02
C SER A 282 -11.50 -3.90 0.02
N ILE A 283 -11.95 -2.68 -0.32
CA ILE A 283 -11.98 -1.55 0.62
C ILE A 283 -12.87 -1.88 1.83
N GLN A 284 -14.08 -2.38 1.58
CA GLN A 284 -15.02 -2.74 2.65
C GLN A 284 -14.47 -3.86 3.56
N LYS A 285 -13.80 -4.86 2.98
CA LYS A 285 -13.19 -5.97 3.73
C LYS A 285 -12.09 -5.49 4.69
N VAL A 286 -11.26 -4.53 4.27
CA VAL A 286 -10.05 -4.14 5.03
C VAL A 286 -10.29 -2.95 5.97
N ALA A 287 -11.31 -2.13 5.72
CA ALA A 287 -11.69 -0.98 6.55
C ALA A 287 -11.65 -1.23 8.08
N PRO A 288 -12.30 -2.28 8.65
CA PRO A 288 -12.29 -2.49 10.10
C PRO A 288 -10.89 -2.78 10.67
N ARG A 289 -10.02 -3.43 9.89
CA ARG A 289 -8.64 -3.73 10.30
C ARG A 289 -7.78 -2.46 10.34
N ILE A 290 -8.00 -1.55 9.39
CA ILE A 290 -7.32 -0.24 9.37
C ILE A 290 -7.74 0.59 10.58
N GLU A 291 -9.05 0.68 10.85
CA GLU A 291 -9.56 1.44 12.00
C GLU A 291 -9.04 0.89 13.33
N ALA A 292 -9.04 -0.43 13.50
CA ALA A 292 -8.48 -1.07 14.68
C ALA A 292 -7.00 -0.75 14.87
N GLU A 293 -6.22 -0.75 13.78
CA GLU A 293 -4.78 -0.48 13.87
C GLU A 293 -4.49 1.01 14.12
N LEU A 294 -5.22 1.92 13.50
CA LEU A 294 -5.08 3.37 13.75
C LEU A 294 -5.45 3.72 15.20
N LYS A 295 -6.50 3.11 15.77
CA LYS A 295 -6.85 3.29 17.19
C LYS A 295 -5.72 2.86 18.12
N LYS A 296 -5.08 1.71 17.86
CA LYS A 296 -3.90 1.28 18.63
C LYS A 296 -2.76 2.28 18.56
N CYS A 297 -2.50 2.84 17.37
CA CYS A 297 -1.42 3.82 17.17
C CYS A 297 -1.68 5.13 17.92
N GLN A 298 -2.93 5.59 17.95
CA GLN A 298 -3.32 6.79 18.70
C GLN A 298 -3.14 6.61 20.21
N THR A 299 -3.48 5.44 20.76
CA THR A 299 -3.22 5.12 22.16
C THR A 299 -1.72 5.21 22.49
N VAL A 300 -0.85 4.68 21.62
CA VAL A 300 0.61 4.72 21.82
C VAL A 300 1.15 6.16 21.72
N ALA A 301 0.66 6.96 20.78
CA ALA A 301 1.11 8.35 20.60
C ALA A 301 0.73 9.27 21.77
N LEU A 302 -0.36 8.98 22.49
CA LEU A 302 -0.74 9.71 23.70
C LEU A 302 0.22 9.41 24.86
N CYS A 303 0.69 8.17 25.01
CA CYS A 303 1.67 7.78 26.03
C CYS A 303 3.05 8.46 25.85
N HIS A 304 3.41 8.92 24.65
CA HIS A 304 4.67 9.64 24.40
C HIS A 304 4.58 11.16 24.58
N ARG A 305 3.38 11.72 24.85
CA ARG A 305 3.15 13.16 24.99
C ARG A 305 3.13 13.67 26.42
N ASP A 306 3.33 12.80 27.42
CA ASP A 306 3.51 13.21 28.80
C ASP A 306 5.02 13.22 29.14
N PRO A 307 5.75 14.33 28.89
CA PRO A 307 7.01 14.54 29.56
C PRO A 307 6.69 14.78 31.04
N VAL A 308 7.16 13.87 31.88
CA VAL A 308 7.30 14.06 33.33
C VAL A 308 7.87 15.46 33.58
N GLY A 309 7.22 16.18 34.50
CA GLY A 309 7.31 17.62 34.66
C GLY A 309 8.72 18.22 34.71
N GLN A 310 8.87 19.37 34.08
CA GLN A 310 9.95 20.30 34.39
C GLN A 310 9.76 20.80 35.83
N PRO A 311 10.77 20.72 36.71
CA PRO A 311 10.70 21.43 37.98
C PRO A 311 10.77 22.93 37.69
N SER A 312 9.78 23.66 38.19
CA SER A 312 9.78 25.12 38.23
C SER A 312 10.96 25.61 39.06
N SER A 313 11.93 26.26 38.41
CA SER A 313 12.90 27.17 39.03
C SER A 313 12.36 28.59 39.03
#